data_AF-A0A381LJQ8-F1
#
_entry.id   AF-A0A381LJQ8-F1
#
_cell.length_a   1.000
_cell.length_b   1.000
_cell.length_c   1.000
_cell.angle_alpha   90.00
_cell.angle_beta   90.00
_cell.angle_gamma   90.00
#
_symmetry.space_group_name_H-M   'P 1'
#
loop_
_entity.id
_entity.type
_entity.pdbx_description
1 polymer ?
#
loop_
_entity_poly.entity_id
_entity_poly.type
_entity_poly.pdbx_seq_one_letter_code
_entity_poly.pdbx_strand_id
1 'polypeptide(L)'
;MGGQYYYDRSRSTFWTWETPDLIAQKFEKIMAARKLGGVMVWSLGEDSYDNSHLIAIREGNSYLKDPSAYQKKKPNNVAKPIQPIQSPQPEPKPQPSKTHWWKFW
;
A
#
# COMPACT_ATOMS: atom_id res chain seq x y z
N MET A 1 -1.50 2.31 -10.87
CA MET A 1 -0.37 3.14 -10.38
C MET A 1 -0.97 4.18 -9.47
N GLY A 2 -0.52 4.24 -8.22
CA GLY A 2 -1.09 5.10 -7.17
C GLY A 2 -0.38 4.81 -5.84
N GLY A 3 -0.87 5.41 -4.76
CA GLY A 3 -0.45 5.06 -3.40
C GLY A 3 -1.29 3.91 -2.83
N GLN A 4 -0.74 3.22 -1.83
CA GLN A 4 -1.55 2.38 -0.95
C GLN A 4 -2.50 3.32 -0.17
N TYR A 5 -3.70 2.84 0.13
CA TYR A 5 -4.67 3.67 0.83
C TYR A 5 -5.51 2.87 1.82
N TYR A 6 -6.11 3.61 2.75
CA TYR A 6 -7.13 3.17 3.68
C TYR A 6 -8.21 4.24 3.78
N TYR A 7 -9.47 3.82 3.81
CA TYR A 7 -10.60 4.71 3.98
C TYR A 7 -11.47 4.23 5.14
N ASP A 8 -11.53 5.05 6.19
CA ASP A 8 -12.45 4.88 7.31
C ASP A 8 -13.73 5.65 7.03
N ARG A 9 -14.78 4.91 6.63
CA ARG A 9 -16.09 5.49 6.33
C ARG A 9 -16.80 6.03 7.56
N SER A 10 -16.53 5.49 8.75
CA SER A 10 -17.17 5.93 9.99
C SER A 10 -16.66 7.30 10.44
N ARG A 11 -15.37 7.56 10.20
CA ARG A 11 -14.70 8.83 10.54
C ARG A 11 -14.53 9.78 9.36
N SER A 12 -14.97 9.37 8.17
CA SER A 12 -14.74 10.08 6.91
C SER A 12 -13.26 10.42 6.67
N THR A 13 -12.36 9.57 7.14
CA THR A 13 -10.91 9.76 7.04
C THR A 13 -10.35 8.93 5.90
N PHE A 14 -9.57 9.57 5.03
CA PHE A 14 -8.81 8.93 3.97
C PHE A 14 -7.33 9.09 4.26
N TRP A 15 -6.58 7.98 4.21
CA TRP A 15 -5.14 7.96 4.45
C TRP A 15 -4.45 7.22 3.31
N THR A 16 -3.32 7.75 2.85
CA THR A 16 -2.52 7.16 1.77
C THR A 16 -1.05 7.12 2.12
N TRP A 17 -0.35 6.09 1.65
CA TRP A 17 1.08 5.93 1.88
C TRP A 17 1.72 5.14 0.73
N GLU A 18 3.05 5.05 0.78
CA GLU A 18 3.85 4.26 -0.17
C GLU A 18 4.24 2.91 0.45
N THR A 19 4.40 1.89 -0.39
CA THR A 19 4.98 0.61 0.00
C THR A 19 6.26 0.34 -0.82
N PRO A 20 7.18 -0.52 -0.33
CA PRO A 20 8.37 -0.91 -1.09
C PRO A 20 8.06 -1.41 -2.52
N ASP A 21 6.98 -2.18 -2.68
CA ASP A 21 6.54 -2.69 -3.98
C ASP A 21 6.05 -1.58 -4.92
N LEU A 22 5.33 -0.59 -4.39
CA LEU A 22 4.87 0.55 -5.19
C LEU A 22 6.05 1.43 -5.63
N ILE A 23 7.03 1.63 -4.75
CA ILE A 23 8.29 2.30 -5.08
C ILE A 23 9.00 1.56 -6.22
N ALA A 24 9.19 0.24 -6.10
CA ALA A 24 9.84 -0.56 -7.14
C ALA A 24 9.14 -0.44 -8.50
N GLN A 25 7.80 -0.49 -8.52
CA GLN A 25 7.05 -0.31 -9.76
C GLN A 25 7.21 1.10 -10.37
N LYS A 26 7.37 2.15 -9.55
CA LYS A 26 7.60 3.53 -10.05
C LYS A 26 8.96 3.63 -10.75
N PHE A 27 9.98 2.92 -10.28
CA PHE A 27 11.26 2.85 -10.97
C PHE A 27 11.14 2.25 -12.38
N GLU A 28 10.39 1.17 -12.52
CA GLU A 28 10.14 0.55 -13.83
C GLU A 28 9.27 1.45 -14.73
N LYS A 29 8.07 1.81 -14.27
CA LYS A 29 7.05 2.42 -15.16
C LYS A 29 7.18 3.92 -15.33
N ILE A 30 7.92 4.60 -14.46
CA ILE A 30 8.08 6.07 -14.51
C ILE A 30 9.54 6.43 -14.73
N MET A 31 10.44 6.02 -13.84
CA MET A 31 11.84 6.46 -13.89
C MET A 31 12.54 5.98 -15.17
N ALA A 32 12.49 4.68 -15.46
CA ALA A 32 13.09 4.12 -16.67
C ALA A 32 12.37 4.59 -17.93
N ALA A 33 11.02 4.53 -17.93
CA ALA A 33 10.20 4.93 -19.08
C ALA A 33 10.43 6.41 -19.49
N ARG A 34 10.70 7.29 -18.52
CA ARG A 34 10.88 8.73 -18.75
C ARG A 34 12.34 9.20 -18.67
N LYS A 35 13.29 8.28 -18.47
CA LYS A 35 14.74 8.58 -18.34
C LYS A 35 15.04 9.66 -17.30
N LEU A 36 14.40 9.58 -16.13
CA LEU A 36 14.60 10.55 -15.06
C LEU A 36 15.96 10.35 -14.37
N GLY A 37 16.63 11.44 -14.01
CA GLY A 37 18.00 11.43 -13.48
C GLY A 37 18.13 11.07 -11.99
N GLY A 38 17.04 11.05 -11.23
CA GLY A 38 17.08 10.76 -9.80
C GLY A 38 15.72 10.87 -9.12
N VAL A 39 15.68 10.43 -7.86
CA VAL A 39 14.49 10.48 -7.00
C VAL A 39 14.82 11.32 -5.76
N MET A 40 13.82 12.04 -5.25
CA MET A 40 13.86 12.72 -3.97
C MET A 40 12.81 12.10 -3.06
N VAL A 41 13.14 11.94 -1.79
CA VAL A 41 12.22 11.45 -0.77
C VAL A 41 12.22 12.37 0.44
N TRP A 42 11.05 12.51 1.04
CA TRP A 42 10.82 13.32 2.22
C TRP A 42 10.00 12.50 3.22
N SER A 43 10.38 12.38 4.48
CA SER A 43 11.71 12.64 5.07
C SER A 43 12.36 11.33 5.51
N LEU A 44 13.69 11.32 5.68
CA LEU A 44 14.40 10.09 6.06
C LEU A 44 13.93 9.52 7.41
N GLY A 45 13.48 10.39 8.33
CA GLY A 45 12.97 9.98 9.65
C GLY A 45 11.57 9.37 9.63
N GLU A 46 10.88 9.40 8.48
CA GLU A 46 9.54 8.81 8.30
C GLU A 46 9.61 7.40 7.67
N ASP A 47 10.80 6.86 7.45
CA ASP A 47 10.96 5.47 7.02
C ASP A 47 10.58 4.50 8.16
N SER A 48 10.29 3.26 7.78
CA SER A 48 10.04 2.17 8.71
C SER A 48 11.31 1.79 9.48
N TYR A 49 11.16 1.13 10.62
CA TYR A 49 12.30 0.68 11.44
C TYR A 49 13.31 -0.18 10.67
N ASP A 50 12.84 -0.93 9.67
CA ASP A 50 13.66 -1.77 8.80
C ASP A 50 14.28 -1.03 7.60
N ASN A 51 14.03 0.27 7.47
CA ASN A 51 14.42 1.12 6.33
C ASN A 51 13.94 0.58 4.97
N SER A 52 12.79 -0.08 4.96
CA SER A 52 12.28 -0.78 3.78
C SER A 52 12.05 0.16 2.58
N HIS A 53 11.66 1.42 2.80
CA HIS A 53 11.51 2.39 1.70
C HIS A 53 12.87 2.80 1.14
N LEU A 54 13.86 3.10 2.00
CA LEU A 54 15.22 3.42 1.57
C LEU A 54 15.88 2.27 0.80
N ILE A 55 15.68 1.03 1.25
CA ILE A 55 16.18 -0.16 0.56
C ILE A 55 15.54 -0.28 -0.83
N ALA A 56 14.22 -0.10 -0.94
CA ALA A 56 13.52 -0.14 -2.22
C ALA A 56 14.01 0.94 -3.19
N ILE A 57 14.33 2.14 -2.69
CA ILE A 57 14.90 3.24 -3.49
C ILE A 57 16.30 2.89 -3.99
N ARG A 58 17.16 2.34 -3.12
CA ARG A 58 18.51 1.89 -3.48
C ARG A 58 18.48 0.81 -4.54
N GLU A 59 17.56 -0.13 -4.42
CA GLU A 59 17.35 -1.21 -5.40
C GLU A 59 16.82 -0.67 -6.71
N GLY A 60 15.85 0.25 -6.67
CA GLY A 60 15.34 0.94 -7.85
C GLY A 60 16.43 1.71 -8.61
N ASN A 61 17.32 2.39 -7.89
CA ASN A 61 18.47 3.06 -8.51
C ASN A 61 19.46 2.07 -9.14
N SER A 62 19.62 0.89 -8.54
CA SER A 62 20.44 -0.19 -9.11
C SER A 62 19.80 -0.76 -10.38
N TYR A 63 18.48 -0.91 -10.39
CA TYR A 63 17.69 -1.32 -11.57
C TYR A 63 17.87 -0.35 -12.75
N LEU A 64 17.93 0.97 -12.52
CA LEU A 64 18.16 1.95 -13.60
C LEU A 64 19.54 1.81 -14.26
N LYS A 65 20.54 1.27 -13.55
CA LYS A 65 21.89 1.04 -14.08
C LYS A 65 21.99 -0.29 -14.84
N ASP A 66 21.40 -1.34 -14.29
CA ASP A 66 21.36 -2.67 -14.90
C ASP A 66 20.01 -3.36 -14.60
N PRO A 67 19.04 -3.27 -15.53
CA PRO A 67 17.74 -3.92 -15.38
C PRO A 67 17.82 -5.45 -15.26
N SER A 68 18.88 -6.07 -15.79
CA SER A 68 19.06 -7.53 -15.78
C SER A 68 19.48 -8.06 -14.41
N ALA A 69 20.16 -7.24 -13.61
CA ALA A 69 20.54 -7.58 -12.23
C ALA A 69 19.35 -7.66 -11.27
N TYR A 70 18.30 -6.87 -11.51
CA TYR A 70 17.08 -6.87 -10.70
C TYR A 70 16.26 -8.16 -10.87
N GLN A 71 16.14 -8.65 -12.11
CA GLN A 71 15.44 -9.91 -12.42
C GLN A 71 16.02 -11.11 -11.66
N LYS A 72 17.34 -11.12 -11.41
CA LYS A 72 18.02 -12.18 -10.65
C LYS A 72 17.74 -12.16 -9.14
N LYS A 73 17.35 -11.01 -8.59
CA LYS A 73 17.09 -10.82 -7.16
C LYS A 73 15.62 -10.87 -6.79
N LYS A 74 14.71 -10.83 -7.76
CA LYS A 74 13.27 -10.88 -7.50
C LYS A 74 12.97 -12.23 -6.84
N PRO A 75 12.53 -12.26 -5.56
CA PRO A 75 12.11 -13.53 -4.98
C PRO A 75 10.97 -14.09 -5.84
N ASN A 76 11.09 -15.37 -6.22
CA ASN A 76 10.10 -16.09 -7.03
C ASN A 76 8.69 -16.17 -6.39
N ASN A 77 8.56 -15.66 -5.18
CA ASN A 77 7.29 -15.37 -4.54
C ASN A 77 7.15 -13.86 -4.44
N VAL A 78 6.61 -13.23 -5.49
CA VAL A 78 5.82 -12.01 -5.28
C VAL A 78 4.73 -12.48 -4.33
N ALA A 79 4.90 -12.16 -3.04
CA ALA A 79 3.87 -12.39 -2.04
C ALA A 79 2.57 -11.96 -2.69
N LYS A 80 1.57 -12.86 -2.71
CA LYS A 80 0.23 -12.58 -3.27
C LYS A 80 -0.07 -11.13 -2.89
N PRO A 81 -0.41 -10.24 -3.85
CA PRO A 81 -0.65 -8.84 -3.55
C PRO A 81 -1.45 -8.81 -2.27
N ILE A 82 -0.92 -8.17 -1.22
CA ILE A 82 -1.59 -8.07 0.06
C ILE A 82 -3.00 -7.64 -0.31
N GLN A 83 -3.94 -8.57 -0.16
CA GLN A 83 -5.33 -8.24 -0.44
C GLN A 83 -5.57 -7.03 0.45
N PRO A 84 -6.13 -5.92 -0.07
CA PRO A 84 -6.48 -4.81 0.79
C PRO A 84 -7.20 -5.45 1.96
N ILE A 85 -6.67 -5.27 3.18
CA ILE A 85 -7.39 -5.66 4.38
C ILE A 85 -8.72 -4.94 4.19
N GLN A 86 -9.75 -5.71 3.83
CA GLN A 86 -11.06 -5.13 3.58
C GLN A 86 -11.37 -4.41 4.88
N SER A 87 -11.67 -3.10 4.78
CA SER A 87 -12.15 -2.35 5.92
C SER A 87 -13.17 -3.24 6.64
N PRO A 88 -13.03 -3.49 7.96
CA PRO A 88 -13.98 -4.32 8.68
C PRO A 88 -15.38 -3.88 8.27
N GLN A 89 -16.17 -4.77 7.66
CA GLN A 89 -17.54 -4.42 7.33
C GLN A 89 -18.18 -3.97 8.64
N PRO A 90 -18.86 -2.80 8.67
CA PRO A 90 -19.56 -2.40 9.87
C PRO A 90 -20.48 -3.56 10.26
N GLU A 91 -20.36 -4.01 11.51
CA GLU A 91 -21.22 -5.05 12.06
C GLU A 91 -22.68 -4.70 11.72
N PRO A 92 -23.48 -5.66 11.22
CA PRO A 92 -24.88 -5.38 10.96
C PRO A 92 -25.49 -4.85 12.26
N LYS A 93 -26.03 -3.61 12.22
CA LYS A 93 -26.70 -3.01 13.38
C LYS A 93 -27.66 -4.07 13.94
N PRO A 94 -27.66 -4.33 15.26
CA PRO A 94 -28.61 -5.26 15.85
C PRO A 94 -30.00 -4.82 15.42
N GLN A 95 -30.68 -5.67 14.64
CA GLN A 95 -32.06 -5.42 14.27
C GLN A 95 -32.86 -5.42 15.59
N PRO A 96 -33.73 -4.42 15.82
CA PRO A 96 -34.60 -4.48 16.99
C PRO A 96 -35.34 -5.81 16.94
N SER A 97 -35.20 -6.62 18.00
CA SER A 97 -35.98 -7.84 18.14
C SER A 97 -37.44 -7.44 18.00
N LYS A 98 -38.21 -8.17 17.18
CA LYS A 98 -39.66 -8.00 17.09
C LYS A 98 -40.32 -8.44 18.40
N THR A 99 -40.11 -7.67 19.46
CA THR A 99 -40.88 -7.78 20.69
C THR A 99 -42.29 -7.31 20.32
N HIS A 100 -43.25 -8.22 20.38
CA HIS A 100 -44.66 -7.92 20.15
C HIS A 100 -45.15 -7.05 21.32
N TRP A 101 -45.22 -5.74 21.11
CA TRP A 101 -45.73 -4.75 22.07
C TRP A 101 -47.26 -4.83 22.28
N TRP A 102 -47.94 -5.83 21.72
CA TRP A 102 -49.39 -6.02 21.78
C TRP A 102 -49.87 -6.94 22.92
N LYS A 103 -48.97 -7.40 23.81
CA LYS A 103 -49.33 -8.30 24.92
C LYS A 103 -49.59 -7.60 26.26
N PHE A 104 -49.72 -6.27 26.26
CA PHE A 104 -49.97 -5.46 27.46
C PHE A 104 -51.24 -4.60 27.39
N TRP A 105 -52.15 -4.91 26.46
CA TRP A 105 -53.54 -4.42 26.45
C TRP A 105 -54.47 -5.56 26.03
#